data_AF-A0A834IMK3-F1
#
_entry.id   AF-A0A834IMK3-F1
#
_cell.length_a   1.000
_cell.length_b   1.000
_cell.length_c   1.000
_cell.angle_alpha   90.00
_cell.angle_beta   90.00
_cell.angle_gamma   90.00
#
_symmetry.space_group_name_H-M   'P 1'
#
loop_
_entity.id
_entity.type
_entity.pdbx_description
1 polymer ?
#
loop_
_entity_poly.entity_id
_entity_poly.type
_entity_poly.pdbx_seq_one_letter_code
_entity_poly.pdbx_strand_id
1 'polypeptide(L)'
;MDKEIAETVTAAKLYLNNLLDLQCDIQNAEKQVLTTYNQTYDDIKTSFASLRKIVENLLDKREQDLLGKAVKAKSDGLVPLVQCANIIKKNIKTTNHLIDQGNRTNDLTADDLGQFLQKGTLLGNLPEVPEPKEVPYISFYFDPFHESELKQIIDNIGEVYKIAPIQIQKVSQKPGAILIEWEQNFDNNEDKVRDIQEFKLQRAFGDVVKEKNLSVNFIDCYKGQETQFLLRDIQISQPYSFRICCKFDGTSDWSPWSVPQVGLTNLKWFYWENAPGCILTNDNKIVRSEHNTERTVFSDGPQVALGDSLEFTVLEVDMKTEAILALIQGKNNGIANLHDYKDGIFLIDSNGHIIIDGIEKSTVLPKFAKGLKVCFSLEKVNDDKVRINVDSSDKRVTYDWFLASESKLYFASQLSSNWKFMVE
;
A
#
# COMPACT_ATOMS: atom_id res chain seq x y z
N MET A 1 -58.26 1.30 -18.70
CA MET A 1 -58.61 2.15 -17.54
C MET A 1 -58.24 1.51 -16.20
N ASP A 2 -58.98 0.54 -15.63
CA ASP A 2 -58.66 -0.02 -14.30
C ASP A 2 -57.28 -0.72 -14.22
N LYS A 3 -56.89 -1.43 -15.28
CA LYS A 3 -55.58 -2.08 -15.38
C LYS A 3 -54.42 -1.08 -15.48
N GLU A 4 -54.60 0.00 -16.25
CA GLU A 4 -53.60 1.08 -16.39
C GLU A 4 -53.44 1.86 -15.09
N ILE A 5 -54.53 2.07 -14.34
CA ILE A 5 -54.47 2.69 -13.01
C ILE A 5 -53.68 1.80 -12.05
N ALA A 6 -53.90 0.49 -12.05
CA ALA A 6 -53.16 -0.45 -11.21
C ALA A 6 -51.65 -0.54 -11.56
N GLU A 7 -51.31 -0.55 -12.85
CA GLU A 7 -49.91 -0.51 -13.33
C GLU A 7 -49.23 0.81 -12.94
N THR A 8 -49.93 1.94 -13.08
CA THR A 8 -49.43 3.27 -12.67
C THR A 8 -49.21 3.34 -11.16
N VAL A 9 -50.12 2.81 -10.34
CA VAL A 9 -49.95 2.76 -8.87
C VAL A 9 -48.75 1.87 -8.49
N THR A 10 -48.50 0.79 -9.21
CA THR A 10 -47.35 -0.10 -8.98
C THR A 10 -46.03 0.62 -9.31
N ALA A 11 -45.97 1.29 -10.45
CA ALA A 11 -44.82 2.11 -10.84
C ALA A 11 -44.57 3.26 -9.84
N ALA A 12 -45.63 3.94 -9.38
CA ALA A 12 -45.52 5.00 -8.39
C ALA A 12 -44.99 4.51 -7.03
N LYS A 13 -45.41 3.32 -6.58
CA LYS A 13 -44.87 2.69 -5.36
C LYS A 13 -43.40 2.33 -5.50
N LEU A 14 -43.00 1.77 -6.65
CA LEU A 14 -41.59 1.48 -6.94
C LEU A 14 -40.76 2.76 -6.93
N TYR A 15 -41.26 3.82 -7.57
CA TYR A 15 -40.60 5.13 -7.60
C TYR A 15 -40.47 5.73 -6.20
N LEU A 16 -41.52 5.66 -5.36
CA LEU A 16 -41.46 6.12 -3.98
C LEU A 16 -40.40 5.37 -3.16
N ASN A 17 -40.31 4.05 -3.32
CA ASN A 17 -39.26 3.26 -2.64
C ASN A 17 -37.86 3.70 -3.08
N ASN A 18 -37.64 3.88 -4.38
CA ASN A 18 -36.35 4.39 -4.89
C ASN A 18 -36.02 5.79 -4.34
N LEU A 19 -37.03 6.67 -4.17
CA LEU A 19 -36.82 7.98 -3.55
C LEU A 19 -36.45 7.89 -2.07
N LEU A 20 -37.05 6.95 -1.33
CA LEU A 20 -36.72 6.71 0.08
C LEU A 20 -35.29 6.15 0.22
N ASP A 21 -34.87 5.28 -0.69
CA ASP A 21 -33.51 4.76 -0.74
C ASP A 21 -32.51 5.90 -1.03
N LEU A 22 -32.79 6.75 -2.02
CA LEU A 22 -31.97 7.94 -2.31
C LEU A 22 -31.91 8.92 -1.13
N GLN A 23 -33.00 9.07 -0.37
CA GLN A 23 -33.00 9.90 0.83
C GLN A 23 -32.08 9.33 1.91
N CYS A 24 -32.07 8.00 2.09
CA CYS A 24 -31.15 7.32 3.00
C CYS A 24 -29.69 7.51 2.56
N ASP A 25 -29.41 7.40 1.26
CA ASP A 25 -28.07 7.61 0.69
C ASP A 25 -27.55 9.02 0.95
N ILE A 26 -28.39 10.04 0.77
CA ILE A 26 -28.04 11.44 1.08
C ILE A 26 -27.72 11.61 2.57
N GLN A 27 -28.55 11.05 3.46
CA GLN A 27 -28.30 11.12 4.91
C GLN A 27 -26.98 10.44 5.30
N ASN A 28 -26.65 9.31 4.65
CA ASN A 28 -25.39 8.62 4.86
C ASN A 28 -24.20 9.46 4.35
N ALA A 29 -24.33 10.10 3.19
CA ALA A 29 -23.32 11.01 2.65
C ALA A 29 -23.08 12.23 3.56
N GLU A 30 -24.14 12.85 4.09
CA GLU A 30 -24.04 13.95 5.06
C GLU A 30 -23.30 13.50 6.33
N LYS A 31 -23.70 12.35 6.88
CA LYS A 31 -23.05 11.77 8.07
C LYS A 31 -21.57 11.45 7.80
N GLN A 32 -21.24 10.98 6.60
CA GLN A 32 -19.86 10.73 6.19
C GLN A 32 -19.06 12.04 6.25
N VAL A 33 -19.52 13.11 5.59
CA VAL A 33 -18.83 14.42 5.57
C VAL A 33 -18.60 14.94 6.98
N LEU A 34 -19.62 14.90 7.84
CA LEU A 34 -19.49 15.39 9.22
C LEU A 34 -18.51 14.55 10.04
N THR A 35 -18.55 13.21 9.89
CA THR A 35 -17.63 12.32 10.59
C THR A 35 -16.19 12.58 10.13
N THR A 36 -15.95 12.57 8.82
CA THR A 36 -14.59 12.72 8.28
C THR A 36 -14.04 14.10 8.56
N TYR A 37 -14.87 15.15 8.51
CA TYR A 37 -14.47 16.50 8.93
C TYR A 37 -13.96 16.53 10.36
N ASN A 38 -14.73 16.01 11.32
CA ASN A 38 -14.34 16.01 12.73
C ASN A 38 -13.03 15.23 12.95
N GLN A 39 -12.91 14.07 12.29
CA GLN A 39 -11.72 13.24 12.39
C GLN A 39 -10.49 13.93 11.79
N THR A 40 -10.61 14.50 10.59
CA THR A 40 -9.55 15.29 9.96
C THR A 40 -9.19 16.54 10.77
N TYR A 41 -10.17 17.20 11.38
CA TYR A 41 -9.94 18.35 12.27
C TYR A 41 -9.06 17.96 13.47
N ASP A 42 -9.40 16.85 14.13
CA ASP A 42 -8.65 16.33 15.28
C ASP A 42 -7.24 15.86 14.87
N ASP A 43 -7.11 15.22 13.72
CA ASP A 43 -5.82 14.77 13.16
C ASP A 43 -4.90 15.97 12.86
N ILE A 44 -5.44 17.04 12.25
CA ILE A 44 -4.70 18.29 11.99
C ILE A 44 -4.24 18.90 13.33
N LYS A 45 -5.15 19.07 14.29
CA LYS A 45 -4.82 19.66 15.59
C LYS A 45 -3.75 18.87 16.32
N THR A 46 -3.88 17.55 16.35
CA THR A 46 -2.93 16.65 17.04
C THR A 46 -1.57 16.67 16.35
N SER A 47 -1.54 16.60 15.02
CA SER A 47 -0.29 16.61 14.24
C SER A 47 0.49 17.91 14.43
N PHE A 48 -0.18 19.07 14.32
CA PHE A 48 0.47 20.37 14.50
C PHE A 48 0.85 20.64 15.96
N ALA A 49 0.10 20.13 16.94
CA ALA A 49 0.49 20.21 18.35
C ALA A 49 1.77 19.41 18.63
N SER A 50 1.88 18.20 18.07
CA SER A 50 3.08 17.37 18.14
C SER A 50 4.28 18.04 17.47
N LEU A 51 4.10 18.53 16.24
CA LEU A 51 5.15 19.22 15.48
C LEU A 51 5.66 20.46 16.22
N ARG A 52 4.74 21.28 16.76
CA ARG A 52 5.10 22.48 17.54
C ARG A 52 6.01 22.11 18.71
N LYS A 53 5.63 21.09 19.48
CA LYS A 53 6.44 20.60 20.60
C LYS A 53 7.82 20.12 20.16
N ILE A 54 7.92 19.44 19.01
CA ILE A 54 9.21 18.98 18.48
C ILE A 54 10.08 20.20 18.10
N VAL A 55 9.53 21.16 17.37
CA VAL A 55 10.26 22.35 16.93
C VAL A 55 10.71 23.20 18.11
N GLU A 56 9.85 23.46 19.09
CA GLU A 56 10.18 24.18 20.32
C GLU A 56 11.36 23.52 21.05
N ASN A 57 11.31 22.21 21.29
CA ASN A 57 12.39 21.49 21.96
C ASN A 57 13.73 21.54 21.18
N LEU A 58 13.68 21.52 19.85
CA LEU A 58 14.87 21.61 19.00
C LEU A 58 15.50 23.02 19.08
N LEU A 59 14.67 24.06 19.08
CA LEU A 59 15.11 25.45 19.22
C LEU A 59 15.72 25.69 20.61
N ASP A 60 15.04 25.26 21.68
CA ASP A 60 15.54 25.39 23.05
C ASP A 60 16.88 24.67 23.22
N LYS A 61 17.00 23.44 22.70
CA LYS A 61 18.26 22.67 22.76
C LYS A 61 19.38 23.40 22.00
N ARG A 62 19.06 24.01 20.86
CA ARG A 62 20.04 24.74 20.05
C ARG A 62 20.48 26.03 20.75
N GLU A 63 19.56 26.76 21.36
CA GLU A 63 19.87 27.95 22.15
C GLU A 63 20.79 27.60 23.33
N GLN A 64 20.47 26.56 24.08
CA GLN A 64 21.28 26.12 25.22
C GLN A 64 22.69 25.68 24.80
N ASP A 65 22.85 25.01 23.65
CA ASP A 65 24.18 24.67 23.10
C ASP A 65 25.00 25.93 22.80
N LEU A 66 24.39 26.95 22.19
CA LEU A 66 25.05 28.22 21.87
C LEU A 66 25.43 29.01 23.13
N LEU A 67 24.52 29.09 24.10
CA LEU A 67 24.80 29.69 25.41
C LEU A 67 25.93 28.95 26.14
N GLY A 68 25.91 27.62 26.12
CA GLY A 68 26.97 26.78 26.69
C GLY A 68 28.34 27.06 26.05
N LYS A 69 28.39 27.22 24.73
CA LYS A 69 29.61 27.62 23.99
C LYS A 69 30.11 28.99 24.41
N ALA A 70 29.22 29.98 24.55
CA ALA A 70 29.57 31.32 25.00
C ALA A 70 30.11 31.33 26.44
N VAL A 71 29.47 30.59 27.36
CA VAL A 71 29.93 30.44 28.75
C VAL A 71 31.30 29.78 28.80
N LYS A 72 31.52 28.73 28.01
CA LYS A 72 32.82 28.07 27.92
C LYS A 72 33.90 29.01 27.40
N ALA A 73 33.66 29.71 26.29
CA ALA A 73 34.60 30.68 25.73
C ALA A 73 34.94 31.80 26.73
N LYS A 74 33.95 32.27 27.50
CA LYS A 74 34.15 33.23 28.60
C LYS A 74 35.06 32.67 29.67
N SER A 75 34.83 31.44 30.12
CA SER A 75 35.66 30.79 31.14
C SER A 75 37.08 30.60 30.65
N ASP A 76 37.25 30.04 29.45
CA ASP A 76 38.55 29.75 28.82
C ASP A 76 39.37 31.05 28.64
N GLY A 77 38.73 32.16 28.32
CA GLY A 77 39.38 33.47 28.21
C GLY A 77 39.67 34.17 29.55
N LEU A 78 38.75 34.11 30.53
CA LEU A 78 38.90 34.83 31.79
C LEU A 78 39.88 34.18 32.77
N VAL A 79 39.97 32.84 32.80
CA VAL A 79 40.80 32.13 33.78
C VAL A 79 42.27 32.57 33.71
N PRO A 80 42.93 32.61 32.52
CA PRO A 80 44.31 33.08 32.42
C PRO A 80 44.48 34.56 32.80
N LEU A 81 43.51 35.41 32.45
CA LEU A 81 43.54 36.83 32.79
C LEU A 81 43.47 37.08 34.31
N VAL A 82 42.61 36.35 35.01
CA VAL A 82 42.52 36.40 36.48
C VAL A 82 43.82 35.93 37.11
N GLN A 83 44.45 34.89 36.57
CA GLN A 83 45.75 34.41 37.05
C GLN A 83 46.86 35.46 36.83
N CYS A 84 46.91 36.09 35.65
CA CYS A 84 47.84 37.18 35.35
C CYS A 84 47.64 38.38 36.29
N ALA A 85 46.38 38.80 36.50
CA ALA A 85 46.04 39.88 37.43
C ALA A 85 46.48 39.57 38.88
N ASN A 86 46.36 38.33 39.32
CA ASN A 86 46.81 37.89 40.65
C ASN A 86 48.34 37.96 40.79
N ILE A 87 49.09 37.57 39.74
CA ILE A 87 50.56 37.70 39.71
C ILE A 87 50.96 39.18 39.82
N ILE A 88 50.34 40.04 39.01
CA ILE A 88 50.58 41.49 39.06
C ILE A 88 50.29 42.04 40.47
N LYS A 89 49.14 41.68 41.06
CA LYS A 89 48.76 42.12 42.41
C LYS A 89 49.74 41.65 43.48
N LYS A 90 50.26 40.42 43.39
CA LYS A 90 51.28 39.89 44.29
C LYS A 90 52.60 40.65 44.14
N ASN A 91 53.01 40.93 42.91
CA ASN A 91 54.22 41.71 42.62
C ASN A 91 54.10 43.12 43.18
N ILE A 92 52.97 43.82 42.96
CA ILE A 92 52.70 45.14 43.55
C ILE A 92 52.83 45.12 45.08
N LYS A 93 52.19 44.15 45.76
CA LYS A 93 52.28 44.03 47.22
C LYS A 93 53.71 43.79 47.71
N THR A 94 54.44 42.92 47.02
CA THR A 94 55.82 42.57 47.38
C THR A 94 56.75 43.78 47.18
N THR A 95 56.58 44.51 46.08
CA THR A 95 57.33 45.74 45.80
C THR A 95 56.99 46.85 46.80
N ASN A 96 55.73 47.05 47.17
CA ASN A 96 55.36 48.02 48.20
C ASN A 96 55.99 47.67 49.56
N HIS A 97 55.96 46.39 49.96
CA HIS A 97 56.65 45.96 51.18
C HIS A 97 58.16 46.21 51.11
N LEU A 98 58.77 46.00 49.96
CA LEU A 98 60.19 46.30 49.74
C LEU A 98 60.45 47.80 49.86
N ILE A 99 59.61 48.66 49.27
CA ILE A 99 59.70 50.13 49.41
C ILE A 99 59.59 50.53 50.89
N ASP A 100 58.62 49.99 51.63
CA ASP A 100 58.43 50.28 53.05
C ASP A 100 59.61 49.83 53.90
N GLN A 101 60.20 48.65 53.63
CA GLN A 101 61.43 48.19 54.28
C GLN A 101 62.60 49.12 53.96
N GLY A 102 62.74 49.52 52.68
CA GLY A 102 63.76 50.45 52.23
C GLY A 102 63.67 51.81 52.90
N ASN A 103 62.46 52.33 53.13
CA ASN A 103 62.24 53.61 53.81
C ASN A 103 62.51 53.57 55.33
N ARG A 104 62.67 52.38 55.92
CA ARG A 104 62.96 52.15 57.35
C ARG A 104 64.43 51.75 57.61
N THR A 105 65.33 52.05 56.66
CA THR A 105 66.71 51.54 56.61
C THR A 105 67.60 51.86 57.81
N ASN A 106 67.22 52.82 58.67
CA ASN A 106 68.02 53.18 59.85
C ASN A 106 67.95 52.15 61.01
N ASP A 107 67.07 51.14 60.95
CA ASP A 107 66.86 50.14 62.02
C ASP A 107 67.04 48.67 61.57
N LEU A 108 67.62 48.40 60.39
CA LEU A 108 67.72 47.04 59.84
C LEU A 108 68.96 46.29 60.34
N THR A 109 68.82 45.02 60.70
CA THR A 109 69.96 44.15 61.04
C THR A 109 70.72 43.71 59.77
N ALA A 110 71.95 43.22 59.92
CA ALA A 110 72.77 42.77 58.78
C ALA A 110 72.10 41.64 57.96
N ASP A 111 71.30 40.80 58.60
CA ASP A 111 70.55 39.71 57.94
C ASP A 111 69.34 40.24 57.16
N ASP A 112 68.63 41.25 57.70
CA ASP A 112 67.52 41.93 57.03
C ASP A 112 68.00 42.69 55.77
N LEU A 113 69.20 43.26 55.83
CA LEU A 113 69.83 43.94 54.69
C LEU A 113 70.16 42.97 53.55
N GLY A 114 70.62 41.75 53.89
CA GLY A 114 70.88 40.68 52.92
C GLY A 114 69.60 40.22 52.21
N GLN A 115 68.52 40.01 52.96
CA GLN A 115 67.22 39.64 52.39
C GLN A 115 66.60 40.77 51.54
N PHE A 116 66.79 42.03 51.94
CA PHE A 116 66.36 43.19 51.17
C PHE A 116 67.07 43.26 49.81
N LEU A 117 68.40 43.14 49.80
CA LEU A 117 69.20 43.16 48.57
C LEU A 117 68.86 41.99 47.64
N GLN A 118 68.61 40.79 48.19
CA GLN A 118 68.17 39.62 47.41
C GLN A 118 66.75 39.80 46.82
N LYS A 119 65.82 40.47 47.50
CA LYS A 119 64.51 40.82 46.93
C LYS A 119 64.63 41.93 45.88
N GLY A 120 65.58 42.83 46.04
CA GLY A 120 65.89 43.90 45.09
C GLY A 120 66.38 43.39 43.73
N THR A 121 67.10 42.26 43.69
CA THR A 121 67.56 41.66 42.42
C THR A 121 66.43 41.06 41.57
N LEU A 122 65.24 40.89 42.13
CA LEU A 122 64.05 40.45 41.39
C LEU A 122 63.28 41.60 40.73
N LEU A 123 63.68 42.87 40.98
CA LEU A 123 63.09 44.04 40.34
C LEU A 123 63.59 44.17 38.90
N GLY A 124 62.67 44.27 37.94
CA GLY A 124 62.98 44.53 36.52
C GLY A 124 62.21 43.68 35.52
N ASN A 125 61.62 42.56 35.95
CA ASN A 125 60.82 41.69 35.08
C ASN A 125 59.33 41.96 35.27
N LEU A 126 58.71 42.65 34.31
CA LEU A 126 57.25 42.82 34.27
C LEU A 126 56.61 41.57 33.67
N PRO A 127 55.48 41.07 34.22
CA PRO A 127 54.73 40.01 33.58
C PRO A 127 54.14 40.50 32.26
N GLU A 128 54.19 39.64 31.24
CA GLU A 128 53.58 39.91 29.94
C GLU A 128 52.05 39.85 30.05
N VAL A 129 51.37 40.83 29.43
CA VAL A 129 49.91 40.92 29.41
C VAL A 129 49.47 40.81 27.96
N PRO A 130 48.53 39.90 27.63
CA PRO A 130 48.04 39.75 26.26
C PRO A 130 47.38 41.04 25.78
N GLU A 131 47.53 41.34 24.49
CA GLU A 131 46.83 42.45 23.87
C GLU A 131 45.32 42.18 23.83
N PRO A 132 44.45 43.22 23.83
CA PRO A 132 42.99 43.01 23.78
C PRO A 132 42.51 42.17 22.59
N LYS A 133 43.23 42.19 21.45
CA LYS A 133 42.93 41.38 20.26
C LYS A 133 43.26 39.90 20.44
N GLU A 134 44.09 39.56 21.41
CA GLU A 134 44.51 38.20 21.77
C GLU A 134 43.58 37.59 22.83
N VAL A 135 42.67 38.39 23.39
CA VAL A 135 41.62 37.98 24.32
C VAL A 135 40.35 37.65 23.53
N PRO A 136 39.59 36.60 23.90
CA PRO A 136 38.35 36.25 23.22
C PRO A 136 37.34 37.41 23.15
N TYR A 137 36.90 37.74 21.93
CA TYR A 137 35.76 38.63 21.66
C TYR A 137 34.53 37.78 21.30
N ILE A 138 33.67 37.54 22.28
CA ILE A 138 32.53 36.64 22.13
C ILE A 138 31.37 37.38 21.46
N SER A 139 30.98 36.93 20.26
CA SER A 139 29.86 37.47 19.49
C SER A 139 28.93 36.36 19.02
N PHE A 140 27.67 36.71 18.77
CA PHE A 140 26.67 35.84 18.18
C PHE A 140 26.30 36.38 16.80
N TYR A 141 26.27 35.47 15.81
CA TYR A 141 25.79 35.77 14.47
C TYR A 141 24.58 34.87 14.19
N PHE A 142 23.52 35.49 13.69
CA PHE A 142 22.30 34.81 13.25
C PHE A 142 21.95 35.33 11.86
N ASP A 143 21.98 34.44 10.86
CA ASP A 143 21.59 34.79 9.49
C ASP A 143 20.06 34.78 9.38
N PRO A 144 19.42 35.92 9.05
CA PRO A 144 17.96 36.03 8.89
C PRO A 144 17.37 35.12 7.81
N PHE A 145 18.17 34.59 6.87
CA PHE A 145 17.68 33.70 5.82
C PHE A 145 17.04 32.42 6.38
N HIS A 146 17.57 31.88 7.49
CA HIS A 146 17.02 30.69 8.15
C HIS A 146 15.58 30.88 8.61
N GLU A 147 15.19 32.08 9.02
CA GLU A 147 13.80 32.37 9.41
C GLU A 147 12.87 32.27 8.20
N SER A 148 13.35 32.70 7.02
CA SER A 148 12.57 32.66 5.78
C SER A 148 12.42 31.24 5.25
N GLU A 149 13.48 30.43 5.29
CA GLU A 149 13.40 29.01 4.96
C GLU A 149 12.44 28.26 5.88
N LEU A 150 12.50 28.50 7.20
CA LEU A 150 11.60 27.86 8.15
C LEU A 150 10.13 28.23 7.87
N LYS A 151 9.85 29.50 7.54
CA LYS A 151 8.51 29.93 7.12
C LYS A 151 8.03 29.19 5.87
N GLN A 152 8.87 29.12 4.84
CA GLN A 152 8.54 28.39 3.61
C GLN A 152 8.28 26.91 3.86
N ILE A 153 9.05 26.28 4.75
CA ILE A 153 8.79 24.88 5.12
C ILE A 153 7.43 24.78 5.80
N ILE A 154 7.15 25.60 6.82
CA ILE A 154 5.89 25.58 7.58
C ILE A 154 4.67 25.80 6.68
N ASP A 155 4.74 26.75 5.74
CA ASP A 155 3.66 27.08 4.81
C ASP A 155 3.28 25.89 3.90
N ASN A 156 4.18 24.92 3.71
CA ASN A 156 3.98 23.76 2.84
C ASN A 156 3.68 22.46 3.61
N ILE A 157 3.51 22.50 4.94
CA ILE A 157 3.24 21.28 5.74
C ILE A 157 1.77 20.89 5.66
N GLY A 158 1.52 19.68 5.16
CA GLY A 158 0.21 19.05 5.16
C GLY A 158 -0.69 19.53 4.02
N GLU A 159 -1.68 18.70 3.70
CA GLU A 159 -2.62 18.95 2.60
C GLU A 159 -3.98 18.34 2.98
N VAL A 160 -5.07 19.04 2.65
CA VAL A 160 -6.43 18.55 2.88
C VAL A 160 -7.02 18.12 1.55
N TYR A 161 -7.35 16.84 1.46
CA TYR A 161 -7.97 16.27 0.27
C TYR A 161 -9.49 16.33 0.39
N LYS A 162 -10.14 16.99 -0.57
CA LYS A 162 -11.62 16.96 -0.68
C LYS A 162 -12.11 15.56 -1.05
N ILE A 163 -11.39 14.90 -1.96
CA ILE A 163 -11.63 13.52 -2.39
C ILE A 163 -10.25 12.85 -2.42
N ALA A 164 -10.15 11.60 -1.93
CA ALA A 164 -8.89 10.89 -2.02
C ALA A 164 -8.49 10.68 -3.49
N PRO A 165 -7.19 10.72 -3.84
CA PRO A 165 -6.75 10.71 -5.24
C PRO A 165 -7.14 9.47 -6.05
N ILE A 166 -7.44 8.37 -5.36
CA ILE A 166 -7.87 7.10 -5.94
C ILE A 166 -9.15 6.64 -5.24
N GLN A 167 -10.12 6.13 -6.00
CA GLN A 167 -11.33 5.50 -5.45
C GLN A 167 -11.55 4.12 -6.07
N ILE A 168 -12.20 3.26 -5.28
CA ILE A 168 -12.74 2.01 -5.80
C ILE A 168 -13.93 2.39 -6.68
N GLN A 169 -13.83 2.08 -7.96
CA GLN A 169 -14.84 2.36 -8.97
C GLN A 169 -15.92 1.28 -8.95
N LYS A 170 -15.51 0.02 -8.81
CA LYS A 170 -16.41 -1.13 -8.92
C LYS A 170 -15.97 -2.30 -8.07
N VAL A 171 -16.94 -2.98 -7.49
CA VAL A 171 -16.77 -4.24 -6.75
C VAL A 171 -17.70 -5.27 -7.36
N SER A 172 -17.14 -6.19 -8.14
CA SER A 172 -17.90 -7.17 -8.94
C SER A 172 -17.80 -8.56 -8.30
N GLN A 173 -18.94 -9.24 -8.15
CA GLN A 173 -18.95 -10.63 -7.68
C GLN A 173 -18.36 -11.54 -8.76
N LYS A 174 -17.50 -12.48 -8.35
CA LYS A 174 -16.96 -13.55 -9.20
C LYS A 174 -17.14 -14.90 -8.50
N PRO A 175 -17.14 -16.03 -9.23
CA PRO A 175 -17.16 -17.37 -8.65
C PRO A 175 -16.06 -17.55 -7.59
N GLY A 176 -16.44 -17.71 -6.32
CA GLY A 176 -15.51 -17.84 -5.20
C GLY A 176 -14.58 -16.64 -4.95
N ALA A 177 -14.86 -15.49 -5.57
CA ALA A 177 -13.96 -14.34 -5.58
C ALA A 177 -14.71 -13.00 -5.67
N ILE A 178 -13.99 -11.90 -5.45
CA ILE A 178 -14.48 -10.53 -5.68
C ILE A 178 -13.43 -9.81 -6.53
N LEU A 179 -13.86 -9.20 -7.63
CA LEU A 179 -13.02 -8.32 -8.43
C LEU A 179 -13.21 -6.88 -7.95
N ILE A 180 -12.11 -6.22 -7.62
CA ILE A 180 -12.07 -4.83 -7.19
C ILE A 180 -11.36 -4.04 -8.28
N GLU A 181 -12.01 -2.99 -8.79
CA GLU A 181 -11.52 -2.12 -9.85
C GLU A 181 -11.45 -0.69 -9.31
N TRP A 182 -10.39 0.05 -9.60
CA TRP A 182 -10.17 1.41 -9.13
C TRP A 182 -9.68 2.34 -10.23
N GLU A 183 -9.97 3.62 -10.07
CA GLU A 183 -9.61 4.65 -11.02
C GLU A 183 -9.09 5.90 -10.31
N GLN A 184 -8.13 6.56 -10.95
CA GLN A 184 -7.63 7.85 -10.50
C GLN A 184 -8.72 8.90 -10.70
N ASN A 185 -9.04 9.61 -9.62
CA ASN A 185 -9.94 10.74 -9.71
C ASN A 185 -9.16 11.96 -10.21
N PHE A 186 -9.51 12.43 -11.41
CA PHE A 186 -9.09 13.74 -11.87
C PHE A 186 -10.03 14.77 -11.27
N ASP A 187 -9.61 15.49 -10.22
CA ASP A 187 -10.29 16.74 -9.89
C ASP A 187 -9.87 17.76 -10.96
N ASN A 188 -10.80 18.11 -11.84
CA ASN A 188 -10.59 19.01 -13.00
C ASN A 188 -10.12 20.43 -12.63
N ASN A 189 -9.94 20.72 -11.34
CA ASN A 189 -9.55 22.05 -10.83
C ASN A 189 -8.13 22.10 -10.26
N GLU A 190 -7.38 20.99 -10.24
CA GLU A 190 -5.97 20.99 -9.81
C GLU A 190 -5.06 20.42 -10.90
N ASP A 191 -4.27 21.30 -11.53
CA ASP A 191 -3.26 21.04 -12.57
C ASP A 191 -2.10 20.10 -12.15
N LYS A 192 -2.25 19.33 -11.07
CA LYS A 192 -1.24 18.39 -10.59
C LYS A 192 -1.70 16.96 -10.85
N VAL A 193 -1.77 16.58 -12.13
CA VAL A 193 -1.69 15.16 -12.50
C VAL A 193 -0.31 14.68 -12.06
N ARG A 194 -0.23 14.09 -10.87
CA ARG A 194 0.97 13.42 -10.39
C ARG A 194 0.90 11.98 -10.87
N ASP A 195 1.97 11.52 -11.48
CA ASP A 195 2.10 10.12 -11.89
C ASP A 195 2.06 9.23 -10.65
N ILE A 196 1.26 8.17 -10.73
CA ILE A 196 1.13 7.19 -9.65
C ILE A 196 2.16 6.08 -9.88
N GLN A 197 3.02 5.87 -8.89
CA GLN A 197 4.05 4.84 -8.92
C GLN A 197 3.48 3.46 -8.59
N GLU A 198 2.63 3.39 -7.56
CA GLU A 198 2.07 2.15 -7.04
C GLU A 198 0.75 2.38 -6.29
N PHE A 199 -0.10 1.36 -6.30
CA PHE A 199 -1.34 1.24 -5.55
C PHE A 199 -1.20 0.27 -4.39
N LYS A 200 -1.99 0.46 -3.34
CA LYS A 200 -2.09 -0.46 -2.20
C LYS A 200 -3.55 -0.65 -1.82
N LEU A 201 -4.04 -1.88 -1.98
CA LEU A 201 -5.38 -2.29 -1.59
C LEU A 201 -5.33 -3.02 -0.24
N GLN A 202 -6.27 -2.69 0.63
CA GLN A 202 -6.52 -3.41 1.87
C GLN A 202 -7.92 -3.98 1.89
N ARG A 203 -8.06 -5.13 2.58
CA ARG A 203 -9.35 -5.75 2.89
C ARG A 203 -9.55 -5.90 4.40
N ALA A 204 -10.80 -5.87 4.85
CA ALA A 204 -11.20 -6.28 6.19
C ALA A 204 -12.37 -7.26 6.08
N PHE A 205 -12.43 -8.25 6.98
CA PHE A 205 -13.60 -9.12 7.09
C PHE A 205 -14.74 -8.37 7.77
N GLY A 206 -15.95 -8.42 7.21
CA GLY A 206 -17.13 -7.71 7.69
C GLY A 206 -17.45 -6.43 6.92
N ASP A 207 -18.51 -5.76 7.36
CA ASP A 207 -19.03 -4.50 6.83
C ASP A 207 -18.59 -3.34 7.74
N VAL A 208 -17.46 -2.72 7.38
CA VAL A 208 -16.85 -1.61 8.15
C VAL A 208 -17.73 -0.35 8.09
N VAL A 209 -18.57 -0.21 7.06
CA VAL A 209 -19.49 0.92 6.93
C VAL A 209 -20.55 0.87 8.02
N LYS A 210 -21.05 -0.33 8.34
CA LYS A 210 -21.98 -0.55 9.46
C LYS A 210 -21.25 -0.63 10.81
N GLU A 211 -20.13 -1.34 10.87
CA GLU A 211 -19.38 -1.62 12.08
C GLU A 211 -18.01 -0.95 12.06
N LYS A 212 -17.96 0.34 12.44
CA LYS A 212 -16.73 1.15 12.37
C LYS A 212 -15.55 0.58 13.16
N ASN A 213 -15.79 -0.18 14.22
CA ASN A 213 -14.75 -0.87 15.00
C ASN A 213 -13.93 -1.87 14.15
N LEU A 214 -14.47 -2.36 13.03
CA LEU A 214 -13.75 -3.24 12.11
C LEU A 214 -12.67 -2.50 11.29
N SER A 215 -12.63 -1.16 11.31
CA SER A 215 -11.63 -0.36 10.58
C SER A 215 -10.18 -0.63 11.00
N VAL A 216 -9.96 -1.21 12.18
CA VAL A 216 -8.61 -1.60 12.63
C VAL A 216 -8.14 -2.93 12.02
N ASN A 217 -9.04 -3.70 11.40
CA ASN A 217 -8.79 -5.04 10.88
C ASN A 217 -8.41 -5.05 9.39
N PHE A 218 -8.14 -3.89 8.79
CA PHE A 218 -7.67 -3.83 7.41
C PHE A 218 -6.27 -4.44 7.28
N ILE A 219 -6.14 -5.39 6.36
CA ILE A 219 -4.88 -6.05 6.00
C ILE A 219 -4.58 -5.84 4.52
N ASP A 220 -3.30 -5.71 4.18
CA ASP A 220 -2.84 -5.57 2.80
C ASP A 220 -3.19 -6.84 2.00
N CYS A 221 -3.83 -6.68 0.84
CA CYS A 221 -4.09 -7.77 -0.09
C CYS A 221 -3.46 -7.57 -1.47
N TYR A 222 -3.14 -6.33 -1.84
CA TYR A 222 -2.44 -6.05 -3.10
C TYR A 222 -1.53 -4.82 -2.98
N LYS A 223 -0.36 -4.89 -3.63
CA LYS A 223 0.55 -3.77 -3.90
C LYS A 223 1.12 -3.90 -5.31
N GLY A 224 1.00 -2.87 -6.13
CA GLY A 224 1.50 -2.88 -7.51
C GLY A 224 0.86 -1.82 -8.39
N GLN A 225 1.05 -1.92 -9.70
CA GLN A 225 0.65 -0.90 -10.69
C GLN A 225 -0.70 -1.16 -11.37
N GLU A 226 -1.27 -2.36 -11.18
CA GLU A 226 -2.56 -2.72 -11.78
C GLU A 226 -3.68 -1.85 -11.22
N THR A 227 -4.72 -1.64 -12.02
CA THR A 227 -5.93 -0.90 -11.65
C THR A 227 -7.08 -1.80 -11.19
N GLN A 228 -6.81 -3.09 -11.08
CA GLN A 228 -7.77 -4.08 -10.63
C GLN A 228 -7.09 -5.23 -9.89
N PHE A 229 -7.84 -5.88 -9.00
CA PHE A 229 -7.38 -7.05 -8.28
C PHE A 229 -8.52 -8.03 -8.00
N LEU A 230 -8.28 -9.31 -8.31
CA LEU A 230 -9.22 -10.40 -8.04
C LEU A 230 -8.88 -11.06 -6.70
N LEU A 231 -9.66 -10.74 -5.67
CA LEU A 231 -9.52 -11.36 -4.37
C LEU A 231 -10.17 -12.76 -4.39
N ARG A 232 -9.33 -13.79 -4.25
CA ARG A 232 -9.72 -15.20 -4.10
C ARG A 232 -9.67 -15.64 -2.62
N ASP A 233 -10.03 -16.89 -2.36
CA ASP A 233 -9.97 -17.53 -1.03
C ASP A 233 -10.80 -16.81 0.05
N ILE A 234 -12.00 -16.39 -0.32
CA ILE A 234 -12.96 -15.73 0.56
C ILE A 234 -14.10 -16.66 0.97
N GLN A 235 -14.72 -16.35 2.11
CA GLN A 235 -15.93 -17.02 2.54
C GLN A 235 -17.12 -16.52 1.74
N ILE A 236 -17.83 -17.46 1.11
CA ILE A 236 -19.04 -17.16 0.33
C ILE A 236 -20.11 -16.61 1.28
N SER A 237 -20.90 -15.66 0.78
CA SER A 237 -21.98 -15.00 1.50
C SER A 237 -21.54 -14.24 2.75
N GLN A 238 -20.24 -13.90 2.85
CA GLN A 238 -19.71 -13.04 3.89
C GLN A 238 -19.28 -11.68 3.31
N PRO A 239 -19.57 -10.55 3.98
CA PRO A 239 -19.13 -9.24 3.54
C PRO A 239 -17.64 -9.03 3.79
N TYR A 240 -16.99 -8.35 2.84
CA TYR A 240 -15.63 -7.87 2.94
C TYR A 240 -15.62 -6.39 2.60
N SER A 241 -14.89 -5.62 3.40
CA SER A 241 -14.68 -4.19 3.17
C SER A 241 -13.32 -3.95 2.50
N PHE A 242 -13.25 -2.99 1.61
CA PHE A 242 -12.09 -2.68 0.79
C PHE A 242 -11.77 -1.19 0.85
N ARG A 243 -10.49 -0.84 0.91
CA ARG A 243 -10.02 0.54 0.74
C ARG A 243 -8.70 0.58 0.00
N ILE A 244 -8.47 1.64 -0.77
CA ILE A 244 -7.27 1.78 -1.59
C ILE A 244 -6.61 3.13 -1.39
N CYS A 245 -5.27 3.16 -1.46
CA CYS A 245 -4.49 4.39 -1.57
C CYS A 245 -3.45 4.22 -2.68
N CYS A 246 -2.80 5.32 -3.04
CA CYS A 246 -1.74 5.34 -4.04
C CYS A 246 -0.48 6.00 -3.48
N LYS A 247 0.63 5.83 -4.18
CA LYS A 247 1.88 6.52 -3.92
C LYS A 247 2.26 7.28 -5.18
N PHE A 248 2.52 8.58 -5.05
CA PHE A 248 2.92 9.42 -6.16
C PHE A 248 4.41 9.31 -6.42
N ASP A 249 4.81 9.49 -7.67
CA ASP A 249 6.23 9.55 -8.01
C ASP A 249 6.94 10.67 -7.23
N GLY A 250 8.17 10.41 -6.81
CA GLY A 250 8.97 11.32 -5.98
C GLY A 250 8.52 11.46 -4.51
N THR A 251 7.47 10.76 -4.06
CA THR A 251 7.03 10.78 -2.65
C THR A 251 7.41 9.49 -1.92
N SER A 252 7.75 9.58 -0.63
CA SER A 252 7.99 8.39 0.21
C SER A 252 6.70 7.81 0.79
N ASP A 253 5.71 8.67 1.03
CA ASP A 253 4.50 8.35 1.78
C ASP A 253 3.32 7.99 0.89
N TRP A 254 2.38 7.24 1.46
CA TRP A 254 1.12 6.89 0.82
C TRP A 254 0.13 8.04 0.93
N SER A 255 -0.69 8.21 -0.11
CA SER A 255 -1.84 9.11 -0.07
C SER A 255 -2.90 8.66 0.94
N PRO A 256 -3.86 9.54 1.28
CA PRO A 256 -5.02 9.13 2.06
C PRO A 256 -5.81 7.99 1.41
N TRP A 257 -6.47 7.19 2.25
CA TRP A 257 -7.30 6.08 1.79
C TRP A 257 -8.59 6.56 1.12
N SER A 258 -9.08 5.78 0.16
CA SER A 258 -10.40 5.90 -0.45
C SER A 258 -11.52 5.71 0.57
N VAL A 259 -12.75 6.07 0.19
CA VAL A 259 -13.94 5.66 0.94
C VAL A 259 -14.01 4.12 0.91
N PRO A 260 -14.24 3.44 2.06
CA PRO A 260 -14.36 2.00 2.07
C PRO A 260 -15.58 1.53 1.26
N GLN A 261 -15.40 0.49 0.45
CA GLN A 261 -16.48 -0.18 -0.29
C GLN A 261 -16.68 -1.60 0.24
N VAL A 262 -17.92 -2.08 0.26
CA VAL A 262 -18.26 -3.43 0.76
C VAL A 262 -18.69 -4.31 -0.40
N GLY A 263 -18.08 -5.49 -0.50
CA GLY A 263 -18.45 -6.52 -1.45
C GLY A 263 -18.66 -7.86 -0.78
N LEU A 264 -19.44 -8.72 -1.41
CA LEU A 264 -19.56 -10.13 -1.08
C LEU A 264 -19.75 -10.91 -2.37
N THR A 265 -19.50 -12.22 -2.34
CA THR A 265 -19.90 -13.10 -3.43
C THR A 265 -20.84 -14.17 -2.89
N ASN A 266 -21.95 -14.40 -3.59
CA ASN A 266 -22.79 -15.58 -3.39
C ASN A 266 -22.51 -16.66 -4.46
N LEU A 267 -21.61 -16.37 -5.40
CA LEU A 267 -21.24 -17.29 -6.46
C LEU A 267 -20.23 -18.30 -5.89
N LYS A 268 -20.57 -19.58 -5.91
CA LYS A 268 -19.65 -20.65 -5.52
C LYS A 268 -18.43 -20.67 -6.44
N TRP A 269 -17.30 -21.15 -5.93
CA TRP A 269 -16.14 -21.46 -6.77
C TRP A 269 -16.51 -22.47 -7.85
N PHE A 270 -15.70 -22.58 -8.90
CA PHE A 270 -15.86 -23.64 -9.89
C PHE A 270 -15.57 -25.01 -9.27
N TYR A 271 -16.39 -26.01 -9.59
CA TYR A 271 -16.22 -27.36 -9.05
C TYR A 271 -16.74 -28.46 -9.98
N TRP A 272 -16.07 -29.61 -9.90
CA TRP A 272 -16.37 -30.80 -10.67
C TRP A 272 -17.63 -31.50 -10.13
N GLU A 273 -18.42 -32.09 -11.03
CA GLU A 273 -19.50 -33.00 -10.68
C GLU A 273 -18.93 -34.33 -10.17
N ASN A 274 -19.67 -35.02 -9.29
CA ASN A 274 -19.28 -36.35 -8.85
C ASN A 274 -19.47 -37.36 -9.99
N ALA A 275 -18.36 -37.86 -10.54
CA ALA A 275 -18.33 -38.83 -11.63
C ALA A 275 -17.78 -40.19 -11.16
N PRO A 276 -18.43 -41.33 -11.51
CA PRO A 276 -17.94 -42.65 -11.13
C PRO A 276 -16.51 -42.91 -11.62
N GLY A 277 -15.64 -43.36 -10.71
CA GLY A 277 -14.23 -43.64 -11.01
C GLY A 277 -13.33 -42.40 -11.03
N CYS A 278 -13.84 -41.24 -10.61
CA CYS A 278 -13.06 -40.04 -10.35
C CYS A 278 -13.00 -39.77 -8.84
N ILE A 279 -11.88 -39.23 -8.38
CA ILE A 279 -11.68 -38.83 -6.99
C ILE A 279 -11.58 -37.31 -6.95
N LEU A 280 -12.49 -36.71 -6.19
CA LEU A 280 -12.58 -35.27 -6.01
C LEU A 280 -11.99 -34.86 -4.66
N THR A 281 -11.22 -33.78 -4.63
CA THR A 281 -10.62 -33.22 -3.41
C THR A 281 -10.68 -31.70 -3.44
N ASN A 282 -10.37 -31.04 -2.31
CA ASN A 282 -10.40 -29.58 -2.16
C ASN A 282 -11.76 -28.97 -2.54
N ASP A 283 -12.82 -29.36 -1.84
CA ASP A 283 -14.20 -28.94 -2.11
C ASP A 283 -14.63 -29.12 -3.57
N ASN A 284 -14.25 -30.27 -4.13
CA ASN A 284 -14.49 -30.67 -5.51
C ASN A 284 -13.83 -29.76 -6.58
N LYS A 285 -12.81 -28.97 -6.23
CA LYS A 285 -12.00 -28.21 -7.19
C LYS A 285 -10.96 -29.05 -7.91
N ILE A 286 -10.52 -30.14 -7.29
CA ILE A 286 -9.47 -31.00 -7.82
C ILE A 286 -10.08 -32.33 -8.25
N VAL A 287 -9.78 -32.76 -9.48
CA VAL A 287 -10.15 -34.07 -10.02
C VAL A 287 -8.93 -34.91 -10.38
N ARG A 288 -9.03 -36.22 -10.11
CA ARG A 288 -8.11 -37.26 -10.62
C ARG A 288 -8.89 -38.54 -10.95
N SER A 289 -8.38 -39.37 -11.85
CA SER A 289 -8.95 -40.69 -12.11
C SER A 289 -8.53 -41.69 -11.01
N GLU A 290 -9.44 -42.59 -10.64
CA GLU A 290 -9.19 -43.68 -9.67
C GLU A 290 -8.50 -44.90 -10.33
N HIS A 291 -8.70 -45.08 -11.64
CA HIS A 291 -8.26 -46.26 -12.39
C HIS A 291 -7.57 -45.86 -13.70
N ASN A 292 -6.87 -46.81 -14.34
CA ASN A 292 -6.20 -46.61 -15.63
C ASN A 292 -7.16 -46.50 -16.83
N THR A 293 -8.46 -46.35 -16.59
CA THR A 293 -9.44 -46.11 -17.65
C THR A 293 -9.61 -44.62 -17.84
N GLU A 294 -9.63 -44.18 -19.09
CA GLU A 294 -9.99 -42.82 -19.48
C GLU A 294 -11.43 -42.49 -19.08
N ARG A 295 -11.62 -41.31 -18.49
CA ARG A 295 -12.91 -40.85 -17.97
C ARG A 295 -13.13 -39.39 -18.29
N THR A 296 -14.35 -39.08 -18.69
CA THR A 296 -14.82 -37.72 -18.89
C THR A 296 -15.56 -37.27 -17.63
N VAL A 297 -15.17 -36.12 -17.10
CA VAL A 297 -15.77 -35.47 -15.94
C VAL A 297 -16.18 -34.06 -16.30
N PHE A 298 -17.39 -33.66 -15.90
CA PHE A 298 -17.92 -32.33 -16.15
C PHE A 298 -17.93 -31.52 -14.86
N SER A 299 -18.20 -30.24 -14.99
CA SER A 299 -18.63 -29.35 -13.92
C SER A 299 -20.04 -29.73 -13.43
N ASP A 300 -20.32 -29.44 -12.16
CA ASP A 300 -21.65 -29.62 -11.59
C ASP A 300 -22.60 -28.53 -12.09
N GLY A 301 -23.20 -28.78 -13.26
CA GLY A 301 -24.01 -27.80 -13.97
C GLY A 301 -23.18 -26.79 -14.78
N PRO A 302 -23.85 -25.90 -15.53
CA PRO A 302 -23.19 -24.88 -16.32
C PRO A 302 -22.76 -23.72 -15.40
N GLN A 303 -21.47 -23.66 -15.07
CA GLN A 303 -20.93 -22.73 -14.08
C GLN A 303 -20.27 -21.48 -14.69
N VAL A 304 -19.75 -21.57 -15.92
CA VAL A 304 -18.93 -20.51 -16.53
C VAL A 304 -19.81 -19.50 -17.25
N ALA A 305 -19.90 -18.26 -16.76
CA ALA A 305 -20.63 -17.20 -17.43
C ALA A 305 -19.73 -16.40 -18.38
N LEU A 306 -20.36 -15.64 -19.28
CA LEU A 306 -19.65 -14.63 -20.07
C LEU A 306 -19.11 -13.55 -19.12
N GLY A 307 -17.84 -13.18 -19.28
CA GLY A 307 -17.09 -12.29 -18.40
C GLY A 307 -16.41 -13.00 -17.22
N ASP A 308 -16.58 -14.32 -17.06
CA ASP A 308 -15.79 -15.10 -16.13
C ASP A 308 -14.43 -15.49 -16.72
N SER A 309 -13.50 -15.77 -15.82
CA SER A 309 -12.17 -16.29 -16.12
C SER A 309 -12.04 -17.63 -15.39
N LEU A 310 -11.90 -18.71 -16.16
CA LEU A 310 -11.78 -20.08 -15.67
C LEU A 310 -10.32 -20.52 -15.81
N GLU A 311 -9.66 -20.84 -14.71
CA GLU A 311 -8.30 -21.33 -14.72
C GLU A 311 -8.24 -22.82 -14.39
N PHE A 312 -7.53 -23.57 -15.21
CA PHE A 312 -7.10 -24.92 -14.88
C PHE A 312 -5.62 -24.92 -14.49
N THR A 313 -5.32 -25.50 -13.33
CA THR A 313 -3.94 -25.79 -12.94
C THR A 313 -3.67 -27.28 -13.06
N VAL A 314 -2.65 -27.64 -13.84
CA VAL A 314 -2.17 -29.02 -13.98
C VAL A 314 -1.33 -29.40 -12.77
N LEU A 315 -1.85 -30.25 -11.89
CA LEU A 315 -1.18 -30.65 -10.65
C LEU A 315 -0.28 -31.88 -10.84
N GLU A 316 -0.69 -32.83 -11.69
CA GLU A 316 0.04 -34.04 -12.04
C GLU A 316 -0.20 -34.38 -13.52
N VAL A 317 0.82 -34.97 -14.15
CA VAL A 317 0.81 -35.34 -15.58
C VAL A 317 1.11 -36.83 -15.72
N ASP A 318 0.50 -37.47 -16.72
CA ASP A 318 0.90 -38.80 -17.17
C ASP A 318 1.64 -38.69 -18.52
N MET A 319 2.81 -39.31 -18.62
CA MET A 319 3.58 -39.31 -19.87
C MET A 319 3.05 -40.31 -20.90
N LYS A 320 2.18 -41.24 -20.49
CA LYS A 320 1.71 -42.35 -21.34
C LYS A 320 0.35 -42.11 -21.97
N THR A 321 -0.43 -41.18 -21.44
CA THR A 321 -1.82 -40.97 -21.82
C THR A 321 -2.07 -39.50 -22.05
N GLU A 322 -3.05 -39.20 -22.89
CA GLU A 322 -3.47 -37.84 -23.15
C GLU A 322 -4.55 -37.42 -22.16
N ALA A 323 -4.66 -36.11 -21.95
CA ALA A 323 -5.75 -35.51 -21.22
C ALA A 323 -6.30 -34.31 -21.99
N ILE A 324 -7.55 -33.95 -21.71
CA ILE A 324 -8.27 -32.88 -22.40
C ILE A 324 -8.85 -31.94 -21.35
N LEU A 325 -8.83 -30.64 -21.64
CA LEU A 325 -9.63 -29.61 -20.97
C LEU A 325 -10.61 -29.02 -21.98
N ALA A 326 -11.87 -28.82 -21.59
CA ALA A 326 -12.89 -28.32 -22.50
C ALA A 326 -13.90 -27.38 -21.85
N LEU A 327 -14.45 -26.47 -22.66
CA LEU A 327 -15.69 -25.74 -22.41
C LEU A 327 -16.78 -26.27 -23.34
N ILE A 328 -17.98 -26.47 -22.80
CA ILE A 328 -19.08 -27.14 -23.49
C ILE A 328 -20.39 -26.41 -23.22
N GLN A 329 -21.15 -26.13 -24.28
CA GLN A 329 -22.44 -25.45 -24.16
C GLN A 329 -23.52 -26.33 -23.52
N GLY A 330 -23.57 -27.62 -23.88
CA GLY A 330 -24.55 -28.56 -23.37
C GLY A 330 -23.96 -29.95 -23.17
N LYS A 331 -24.21 -30.54 -22.00
CA LYS A 331 -23.79 -31.91 -21.71
C LYS A 331 -24.55 -32.91 -22.58
N ASN A 332 -23.84 -33.65 -23.42
CA ASN A 332 -24.39 -34.78 -24.17
C ASN A 332 -23.95 -36.10 -23.53
N ASN A 333 -24.84 -36.72 -22.75
CA ASN A 333 -24.58 -37.98 -22.04
C ASN A 333 -24.35 -39.19 -22.97
N GLY A 334 -24.62 -39.06 -24.28
CA GLY A 334 -24.34 -40.10 -25.27
C GLY A 334 -22.91 -40.10 -25.80
N ILE A 335 -22.11 -39.08 -25.47
CA ILE A 335 -20.73 -38.92 -25.94
C ILE A 335 -19.76 -39.31 -24.82
N ALA A 336 -18.99 -40.38 -25.05
CA ALA A 336 -17.96 -40.84 -24.12
C ALA A 336 -16.64 -40.05 -24.26
N ASN A 337 -16.26 -39.70 -25.49
CA ASN A 337 -15.02 -39.00 -25.80
C ASN A 337 -15.30 -37.54 -26.23
N LEU A 338 -14.65 -36.57 -25.60
CA LEU A 338 -14.82 -35.15 -25.90
C LEU A 338 -14.50 -34.79 -27.36
N HIS A 339 -13.61 -35.52 -28.04
CA HIS A 339 -13.33 -35.32 -29.48
C HIS A 339 -14.51 -35.67 -30.40
N ASP A 340 -15.51 -36.42 -29.91
CA ASP A 340 -16.70 -36.77 -30.71
C ASP A 340 -17.72 -35.63 -30.76
N TYR A 341 -17.59 -34.60 -29.93
CA TYR A 341 -18.43 -33.41 -30.02
C TYR A 341 -18.17 -32.67 -31.34
N LYS A 342 -19.26 -32.35 -32.05
CA LYS A 342 -19.22 -31.67 -33.35
C LYS A 342 -19.65 -30.21 -33.30
N ASP A 343 -20.25 -29.79 -32.19
CA ASP A 343 -20.78 -28.44 -32.01
C ASP A 343 -20.81 -28.10 -30.53
N GLY A 344 -20.73 -26.79 -30.22
CA GLY A 344 -20.75 -26.25 -28.86
C GLY A 344 -19.62 -26.77 -27.98
N ILE A 345 -18.42 -27.03 -28.54
CA ILE A 345 -17.22 -27.41 -27.78
C ILE A 345 -15.98 -26.60 -28.15
N PHE A 346 -15.25 -26.18 -27.12
CA PHE A 346 -13.87 -25.69 -27.24
C PHE A 346 -12.99 -26.60 -26.38
N LEU A 347 -12.03 -27.31 -26.97
CA LEU A 347 -11.16 -28.22 -26.23
C LEU A 347 -9.68 -28.00 -26.54
N ILE A 348 -8.85 -28.32 -25.54
CA ILE A 348 -7.40 -28.29 -25.60
C ILE A 348 -6.90 -29.64 -25.11
N ASP A 349 -6.12 -30.33 -25.94
CA ASP A 349 -5.47 -31.58 -25.55
C ASP A 349 -4.17 -31.33 -24.77
N SER A 350 -3.65 -32.38 -24.16
CA SER A 350 -2.43 -32.32 -23.36
C SER A 350 -1.18 -31.98 -24.15
N ASN A 351 -1.20 -32.08 -25.49
CA ASN A 351 -0.13 -31.68 -26.38
C ASN A 351 -0.23 -30.21 -26.82
N GLY A 352 -1.33 -29.54 -26.46
CA GLY A 352 -1.58 -28.13 -26.73
C GLY A 352 -2.37 -27.86 -28.02
N HIS A 353 -2.91 -28.89 -28.68
CA HIS A 353 -3.77 -28.70 -29.86
C HIS A 353 -5.13 -28.16 -29.44
N ILE A 354 -5.62 -27.20 -30.20
CA ILE A 354 -6.90 -26.54 -29.96
C ILE A 354 -7.91 -27.03 -31.00
N ILE A 355 -9.06 -27.50 -30.54
CA ILE A 355 -10.16 -27.93 -31.41
C ILE A 355 -11.41 -27.14 -31.01
N ILE A 356 -12.04 -26.51 -32.00
CA ILE A 356 -13.29 -25.75 -31.82
C ILE A 356 -14.33 -26.36 -32.74
N ASP A 357 -15.43 -26.85 -32.16
CA ASP A 357 -16.54 -27.50 -32.87
C ASP A 357 -16.06 -28.59 -33.85
N GLY A 358 -15.15 -29.44 -33.37
CA GLY A 358 -14.55 -30.54 -34.14
C GLY A 358 -13.50 -30.13 -35.17
N ILE A 359 -13.19 -28.83 -35.31
CA ILE A 359 -12.17 -28.32 -36.24
C ILE A 359 -10.90 -27.97 -35.48
N GLU A 360 -9.83 -28.72 -35.74
CA GLU A 360 -8.49 -28.45 -35.23
C GLU A 360 -7.93 -27.14 -35.79
N LYS A 361 -7.32 -26.35 -34.91
CA LYS A 361 -6.68 -25.07 -35.26
C LYS A 361 -5.17 -25.28 -35.42
N SER A 362 -4.56 -24.46 -36.26
CA SER A 362 -3.12 -24.53 -36.54
C SER A 362 -2.23 -24.06 -35.40
N THR A 363 -2.77 -23.28 -34.46
CA THR A 363 -2.02 -22.76 -33.32
C THR A 363 -1.95 -23.81 -32.22
N VAL A 364 -0.74 -24.06 -31.72
CA VAL A 364 -0.47 -25.03 -30.66
C VAL A 364 0.06 -24.30 -29.42
N LEU A 365 -0.62 -24.52 -28.30
CA LEU A 365 -0.24 -24.02 -26.97
C LEU A 365 0.87 -24.88 -26.36
N PRO A 366 1.52 -24.43 -25.28
CA PRO A 366 2.51 -25.25 -24.58
C PRO A 366 1.91 -26.58 -24.12
N LYS A 367 2.69 -27.65 -24.27
CA LYS A 367 2.34 -28.99 -23.78
C LYS A 367 2.08 -28.97 -22.27
N PHE A 368 1.12 -29.75 -21.80
CA PHE A 368 0.79 -29.84 -20.38
C PHE A 368 1.97 -30.34 -19.57
N ALA A 369 2.32 -29.54 -18.57
CA ALA A 369 3.37 -29.82 -17.61
C ALA A 369 2.85 -29.54 -16.20
N LYS A 370 3.42 -30.19 -15.20
CA LYS A 370 3.07 -29.91 -13.80
C LYS A 370 3.32 -28.43 -13.49
N GLY A 371 2.31 -27.77 -12.94
CA GLY A 371 2.29 -26.34 -12.65
C GLY A 371 1.82 -25.45 -13.81
N LEU A 372 1.54 -26.02 -14.99
CA LEU A 372 0.96 -25.26 -16.10
C LEU A 372 -0.42 -24.75 -15.71
N LYS A 373 -0.68 -23.48 -16.03
CA LYS A 373 -1.99 -22.84 -15.91
C LYS A 373 -2.55 -22.59 -17.29
N VAL A 374 -3.78 -23.02 -17.51
CA VAL A 374 -4.55 -22.76 -18.74
C VAL A 374 -5.77 -21.97 -18.34
N CYS A 375 -5.81 -20.69 -18.72
CA CYS A 375 -6.87 -19.77 -18.33
C CYS A 375 -7.73 -19.42 -19.55
N PHE A 376 -9.04 -19.59 -19.41
CA PHE A 376 -10.05 -19.24 -20.39
C PHE A 376 -10.77 -17.96 -19.95
N SER A 377 -10.79 -16.93 -20.78
CA SER A 377 -11.58 -15.72 -20.56
C SER A 377 -12.58 -15.55 -21.69
N LEU A 378 -13.86 -15.37 -21.33
CA LEU A 378 -14.95 -15.29 -22.30
C LEU A 378 -15.55 -13.89 -22.34
N GLU A 379 -15.65 -13.31 -23.52
CA GLU A 379 -16.24 -11.99 -23.74
C GLU A 379 -17.38 -12.08 -24.77
N LYS A 380 -18.52 -11.48 -24.46
CA LYS A 380 -19.63 -11.39 -25.43
C LYS A 380 -19.25 -10.39 -26.52
N VAL A 381 -19.28 -10.82 -27.78
CA VAL A 381 -19.08 -9.91 -28.94
C VAL A 381 -20.43 -9.44 -29.46
N ASN A 382 -21.36 -10.37 -29.66
CA ASN A 382 -22.75 -10.14 -30.02
C ASN A 382 -23.60 -11.32 -29.50
N ASP A 383 -24.84 -11.49 -29.96
CA ASP A 383 -25.76 -12.51 -29.42
C ASP A 383 -25.42 -13.97 -29.81
N ASP A 384 -24.69 -14.19 -30.91
CA ASP A 384 -24.35 -15.52 -31.44
C ASP A 384 -22.84 -15.81 -31.42
N LYS A 385 -22.03 -14.88 -30.91
CA LYS A 385 -20.57 -14.92 -30.97
C LYS A 385 -19.94 -14.52 -29.66
N VAL A 386 -19.10 -15.41 -29.14
CA VAL A 386 -18.27 -15.22 -27.96
C VAL A 386 -16.82 -15.17 -28.39
N ARG A 387 -16.07 -14.23 -27.85
CA ARG A 387 -14.61 -14.21 -27.98
C ARG A 387 -14.02 -14.95 -26.81
N ILE A 388 -13.21 -15.96 -27.11
CA ILE A 388 -12.49 -16.75 -26.13
C ILE A 388 -11.00 -16.43 -26.22
N ASN A 389 -10.44 -15.97 -25.12
CA ASN A 389 -9.02 -15.79 -24.92
C ASN A 389 -8.51 -16.97 -24.10
N VAL A 390 -7.48 -17.66 -24.59
CA VAL A 390 -6.81 -18.73 -23.86
C VAL A 390 -5.37 -18.32 -23.57
N ASP A 391 -5.05 -18.27 -22.30
CA ASP A 391 -3.73 -17.99 -21.77
C ASP A 391 -3.08 -19.27 -21.24
N SER A 392 -1.87 -19.57 -21.73
CA SER A 392 -1.08 -20.70 -21.26
C SER A 392 0.40 -20.34 -21.28
N SER A 393 1.00 -20.26 -20.08
CA SER A 393 2.37 -19.75 -19.88
C SER A 393 2.58 -18.35 -20.49
N ASP A 394 3.44 -18.25 -21.50
CA ASP A 394 3.81 -17.02 -22.22
C ASP A 394 3.03 -16.84 -23.54
N LYS A 395 2.08 -17.73 -23.84
CA LYS A 395 1.26 -17.67 -25.05
C LYS A 395 -0.19 -17.32 -24.74
N ARG A 396 -0.73 -16.38 -25.52
CA ARG A 396 -2.15 -16.04 -25.59
C ARG A 396 -2.67 -16.30 -26.99
N VAL A 397 -3.83 -16.93 -27.09
CA VAL A 397 -4.57 -17.09 -28.34
C VAL A 397 -6.00 -16.57 -28.18
N THR A 398 -6.55 -16.04 -29.27
CA THR A 398 -7.90 -15.49 -29.29
C THR A 398 -8.65 -16.10 -30.46
N TYR A 399 -9.83 -16.66 -30.16
CA TYR A 399 -10.74 -17.17 -31.17
C TYR A 399 -12.11 -16.57 -30.98
N ASP A 400 -12.83 -16.45 -32.09
CA ASP A 400 -14.25 -16.19 -32.08
C ASP A 400 -14.97 -17.55 -32.19
N TRP A 401 -15.86 -17.82 -31.23
CA TRP A 401 -16.60 -19.07 -31.09
C TRP A 401 -18.10 -18.78 -31.14
N PHE A 402 -18.82 -19.49 -32.01
CA PHE A 402 -20.25 -19.28 -32.22
C PHE A 402 -21.03 -20.17 -31.28
N LEU A 403 -21.90 -19.57 -30.47
CA LEU A 403 -22.65 -20.26 -29.43
C LEU A 403 -24.10 -19.77 -29.45
N ALA A 404 -25.06 -20.67 -29.21
CA ALA A 404 -26.44 -20.25 -29.03
C ALA A 404 -26.59 -19.38 -27.75
N SER A 405 -27.46 -18.38 -27.80
CA SER A 405 -27.53 -17.27 -26.84
C SER A 405 -27.71 -17.65 -25.35
N GLU A 406 -26.99 -16.89 -24.50
CA GLU A 406 -27.16 -16.62 -23.05
C GLU A 406 -27.06 -17.74 -22.00
N SER A 407 -26.66 -18.94 -22.37
CA SER A 407 -26.40 -20.00 -21.39
C SER A 407 -24.98 -19.93 -20.80
N LYS A 408 -24.87 -20.11 -19.48
CA LYS A 408 -23.59 -20.50 -18.85
C LYS A 408 -23.06 -21.79 -19.50
N LEU A 409 -21.75 -21.95 -19.52
CA LEU A 409 -21.08 -23.13 -20.08
C LEU A 409 -20.70 -24.11 -18.98
N TYR A 410 -20.68 -25.39 -19.34
CA TYR A 410 -19.97 -26.41 -18.59
C TYR A 410 -18.49 -26.28 -18.91
N PHE A 411 -17.65 -26.57 -17.92
CA PHE A 411 -16.31 -27.04 -18.18
C PHE A 411 -16.21 -28.55 -17.99
N ALA A 412 -15.27 -29.19 -18.66
CA ALA A 412 -15.07 -30.63 -18.61
C ALA A 412 -13.58 -31.00 -18.77
N SER A 413 -13.24 -32.21 -18.38
CA SER A 413 -11.95 -32.82 -18.65
C SER A 413 -12.11 -34.29 -19.01
N GLN A 414 -11.24 -34.78 -19.88
CA GLN A 414 -11.07 -36.21 -20.13
C GLN A 414 -9.68 -36.59 -19.67
N LEU A 415 -9.59 -37.53 -18.73
CA LEU A 415 -8.32 -37.89 -18.11
C LEU A 415 -8.27 -39.37 -17.75
N SER A 416 -7.05 -39.92 -17.75
CA SER A 416 -6.78 -41.27 -17.28
C SER A 416 -5.98 -41.25 -15.96
N SER A 417 -5.44 -42.40 -15.54
CA SER A 417 -4.64 -42.50 -14.32
C SER A 417 -3.48 -41.50 -14.28
N ASN A 418 -3.18 -40.94 -13.10
CA ASN A 418 -2.06 -40.04 -12.80
C ASN A 418 -2.18 -38.59 -13.33
N TRP A 419 -3.19 -38.27 -14.14
CA TRP A 419 -3.54 -36.87 -14.40
C TRP A 419 -4.32 -36.29 -13.22
N LYS A 420 -3.99 -35.05 -12.87
CA LYS A 420 -4.68 -34.30 -11.80
C LYS A 420 -4.82 -32.84 -12.19
N PHE A 421 -6.06 -32.36 -12.18
CA PHE A 421 -6.38 -30.96 -12.52
C PHE A 421 -7.10 -30.28 -11.38
N MET A 422 -6.79 -29.02 -11.16
CA MET A 422 -7.53 -28.10 -10.30
C MET A 422 -8.24 -27.07 -11.16
N VAL A 423 -9.43 -26.64 -10.76
CA VAL A 423 -10.20 -25.58 -11.41
C VAL A 423 -10.42 -24.40 -10.46
N GLU A 424 -10.27 -23.16 -10.95
CA GLU A 424 -10.35 -21.91 -10.19
C GLU A 424 -10.96 -20.73 -10.96
#